data_AF-A0A1R3EZI2-F1
#
_entry.id   AF-A0A1R3EZI2-F1
#
_cell.length_a   1.000
_cell.length_b   1.000
_cell.length_c   1.000
_cell.angle_alpha   90.00
_cell.angle_beta   90.00
_cell.angle_gamma   90.00
#
_symmetry.space_group_name_H-M   'P 1'
#
loop_
_entity.id
_entity.type
_entity.pdbx_description
1 polymer ?
#
loop_
_entity_poly.entity_id
_entity_poly.type
_entity_poly.pdbx_seq_one_letter_code
_entity_poly.pdbx_strand_id
1 'polypeptide(L)'
;MNTNFTAIGQLVTEARNLLDSVKGGAIRTMQTQFDALKEQFTDKLSSVNTDLAKFVSQQKTNVNSIFSEPDKRYQVLHTQQEDLVVSGSRNFWYPVVIRVPAVMTNLSISRFTHADHEIFGRWNGSVTLDMRVCSRYWGGINSILAVERYQIGRKSKSRFLPDADIPFIGRLADGLGPHHMVIWLRGETTYKLASDWGNVKFEVHDDGVPFAIEDGYRELDARPVSDGVHMSVPNTGYVRGE
;
A
#
# COMPACT_ATOMS: atom_id res chain seq x y z
N MET A 1 72.33 72.38 47.65
CA MET A 1 71.66 71.99 46.39
C MET A 1 71.67 70.47 46.12
N ASN A 2 71.84 69.59 47.13
CA ASN A 2 71.95 68.13 46.91
C ASN A 2 70.72 67.32 47.36
N THR A 3 69.87 67.90 48.20
CA THR A 3 68.70 67.21 48.79
C THR A 3 67.60 66.91 47.78
N ASN A 4 67.45 67.74 46.73
CA ASN A 4 66.39 67.58 45.74
C ASN A 4 66.62 66.39 44.80
N PHE A 5 67.86 66.13 44.37
CA PHE A 5 68.16 65.01 43.47
C PHE A 5 68.06 63.64 44.16
N THR A 6 68.41 63.57 45.45
CA THR A 6 68.23 62.34 46.25
C THR A 6 66.75 62.01 46.44
N ALA A 7 65.90 63.00 46.75
CA ALA A 7 64.46 62.80 46.88
C ALA A 7 63.81 62.38 45.54
N ILE A 8 64.25 62.96 44.41
CA ILE A 8 63.81 62.55 43.08
C ILE A 8 64.22 61.10 42.78
N GLY A 9 65.44 60.69 43.14
CA GLY A 9 65.89 59.30 42.97
C GLY A 9 65.06 58.27 43.74
N GLN A 10 64.62 58.61 44.96
CA GLN A 10 63.71 57.79 45.75
C GLN A 10 62.34 57.67 45.11
N LEU A 11 61.75 58.80 44.67
CA LEU A 11 60.45 58.81 43.97
C LEU A 11 60.46 57.99 42.68
N VAL A 12 61.54 58.07 41.88
CA VAL A 12 61.68 57.27 40.66
C VAL A 12 61.77 55.78 40.97
N THR A 13 62.42 55.41 42.09
CA THR A 13 62.54 54.01 42.52
C THR A 13 61.20 53.46 42.99
N GLU A 14 60.46 54.22 43.80
CA GLU A 14 59.10 53.85 44.23
C GLU A 14 58.12 53.77 43.07
N ALA A 15 58.19 54.70 42.12
CA ALA A 15 57.36 54.69 40.91
C ALA A 15 57.61 53.45 40.04
N ARG A 16 58.86 52.98 39.93
CA ARG A 16 59.19 51.73 39.23
C ARG A 16 58.60 50.51 39.93
N ASN A 17 58.73 50.44 41.25
CA ASN A 17 58.17 49.34 42.05
C ASN A 17 56.64 49.28 41.94
N LEU A 18 55.96 50.44 41.96
CA LEU A 18 54.52 50.51 41.73
C LEU A 18 54.14 50.08 40.32
N LEU A 19 54.87 50.54 39.30
CA LEU A 19 54.63 50.17 37.91
C LEU A 19 54.76 48.66 37.69
N ASP A 20 55.79 48.03 38.27
CA ASP A 20 56.01 46.59 38.16
C ASP A 20 54.93 45.80 38.91
N SER A 21 54.47 46.29 40.06
CA SER A 21 53.35 45.70 40.80
C SER A 21 52.04 45.77 39.99
N VAL A 22 51.75 46.92 39.37
CA VAL A 22 50.57 47.10 38.49
C VAL A 22 50.64 46.18 37.28
N LYS A 23 51.81 46.09 36.62
CA LYS A 23 52.02 45.15 35.50
C LYS A 23 51.84 43.70 35.92
N GLY A 24 52.39 43.30 37.06
CA GLY A 24 52.21 41.94 37.61
C GLY A 24 50.76 41.62 38.01
N GLY A 25 50.02 42.61 38.51
CA GLY A 25 48.58 42.49 38.76
C GLY A 25 47.76 42.34 37.48
N ALA A 26 48.06 43.15 36.47
CA ALA A 26 47.42 43.08 35.16
C ALA A 26 47.70 41.74 34.45
N ILE A 27 48.94 41.25 34.49
CA ILE A 27 49.32 39.95 33.90
C ILE A 27 48.56 38.80 34.56
N ARG A 28 48.47 38.77 35.89
CA ARG A 28 47.68 37.76 36.60
C ARG A 28 46.22 37.80 36.22
N THR A 29 45.64 39.00 36.11
CA THR A 29 44.24 39.18 35.69
C THR A 29 44.02 38.64 34.27
N MET A 30 44.93 38.94 33.33
CA MET A 30 44.88 38.40 31.97
C MET A 30 45.03 36.87 31.93
N GLN A 31 45.90 36.30 32.75
CA GLN A 31 46.05 34.84 32.88
C GLN A 31 44.75 34.19 33.37
N THR A 32 44.13 34.74 34.42
CA THR A 32 42.85 34.23 34.93
C THR A 32 41.74 34.31 33.88
N GLN A 33 41.66 35.41 33.13
CA GLN A 33 40.69 35.56 32.04
C GLN A 33 40.95 34.56 30.90
N PHE A 34 42.22 34.34 30.55
CA PHE A 34 42.61 33.37 29.53
C PHE A 34 42.27 31.94 29.93
N ASP A 35 42.55 31.56 31.18
CA ASP A 35 42.24 30.24 31.70
C ASP A 35 40.73 29.99 31.73
N ALA A 36 39.93 30.98 32.14
CA ALA A 36 38.47 30.90 32.10
C ALA A 36 37.93 30.76 30.66
N LEU A 37 38.50 31.50 29.71
CA LEU A 37 38.13 31.37 28.28
C LEU A 37 38.47 29.97 27.75
N LYS A 38 39.62 29.43 28.13
CA LYS A 38 40.07 28.08 27.73
C LYS A 38 39.10 27.02 28.25
N GLU A 39 38.67 27.12 29.51
CA GLU A 39 37.69 26.21 30.11
C GLU A 39 36.35 26.28 29.38
N GLN A 40 35.81 27.49 29.16
CA GLN A 40 34.57 27.69 28.41
C GLN A 40 34.63 27.11 26.99
N PHE A 41 35.77 27.27 26.32
CA PHE A 41 35.99 26.71 24.99
C PHE A 41 35.99 25.17 25.01
N THR A 42 36.70 24.57 25.98
CA THR A 42 36.72 23.12 26.16
C THR A 42 35.33 22.56 26.45
N ASP A 43 34.55 23.21 27.31
CA ASP A 43 33.18 22.82 27.62
C ASP A 43 32.28 22.88 26.38
N LYS A 44 32.39 23.97 25.61
CA LYS A 44 31.59 24.12 24.38
C LYS A 44 31.93 23.05 23.36
N LEU A 45 33.21 22.72 23.18
CA LEU A 45 33.65 21.68 22.27
C LEU A 45 33.12 20.30 22.69
N SER A 46 33.14 20.00 23.99
CA SER A 46 32.58 18.76 24.55
C SER A 46 31.07 18.65 24.31
N SER A 47 30.33 19.73 24.54
CA SER A 47 28.89 19.81 24.26
C SER A 47 28.58 19.55 22.79
N VAL A 48 29.29 20.21 21.87
CA VAL A 48 29.09 20.04 20.42
C VAL A 48 29.36 18.60 19.99
N ASN A 49 30.42 17.97 20.49
CA ASN A 49 30.72 16.57 20.19
C ASN A 49 29.61 15.62 20.67
N THR A 50 29.04 15.89 21.84
CA THR A 50 27.93 15.11 22.40
C THR A 50 26.68 15.26 21.54
N ASP A 51 26.33 16.47 21.13
CA ASP A 51 25.15 16.73 20.29
C ASP A 51 25.30 16.14 18.89
N LEU A 52 26.51 16.20 18.31
CA LEU A 52 26.81 15.56 17.03
C LEU A 52 26.66 14.03 17.13
N ALA A 53 27.16 13.41 18.20
CA ALA A 53 27.02 11.97 18.41
C ALA A 53 25.54 11.56 18.53
N LYS A 54 24.73 12.33 19.25
CA LYS A 54 23.27 12.10 19.34
C LYS A 54 22.59 12.24 17.99
N PHE A 55 22.91 13.28 17.24
CA PHE A 55 22.36 13.49 15.90
C PHE A 55 22.70 12.32 14.96
N VAL A 56 23.97 11.92 14.90
CA VAL A 56 24.42 10.80 14.06
C VAL A 56 23.72 9.50 14.47
N SER A 57 23.59 9.22 15.76
CA SER A 57 22.88 8.03 16.23
C SER A 57 21.39 8.06 15.86
N GLN A 58 20.73 9.21 16.02
CA GLN A 58 19.32 9.37 15.67
C GLN A 58 19.10 9.20 14.16
N GLN A 59 19.94 9.81 13.33
CA GLN A 59 19.86 9.67 11.87
C GLN A 59 20.09 8.23 11.45
N LYS A 60 21.07 7.53 12.04
CA LYS A 60 21.31 6.11 11.76
C LYS A 60 20.09 5.25 12.10
N THR A 61 19.44 5.48 13.25
CA THR A 61 18.22 4.78 13.62
C THR A 61 17.07 5.07 12.66
N ASN A 62 16.85 6.34 12.31
CA ASN A 62 15.80 6.73 11.37
C ASN A 62 16.01 6.09 10.00
N VAL A 63 17.22 6.19 9.45
CA VAL A 63 17.62 5.57 8.19
C VAL A 63 17.42 4.05 8.26
N ASN A 64 17.89 3.39 9.32
CA ASN A 64 17.71 1.95 9.47
C ASN A 64 16.22 1.57 9.55
N SER A 65 15.38 2.33 10.24
CA SER A 65 13.93 2.07 10.31
C SER A 65 13.22 2.25 8.96
N ILE A 66 13.70 3.19 8.14
CA ILE A 66 13.25 3.38 6.77
C ILE A 66 13.63 2.13 5.95
N PHE A 67 14.88 1.69 6.01
CA PHE A 67 15.36 0.60 5.16
C PHE A 67 15.13 -0.82 5.73
N SER A 68 14.67 -0.97 6.97
CA SER A 68 14.41 -2.30 7.57
C SER A 68 13.15 -2.97 7.03
N GLU A 69 12.19 -2.18 6.54
CA GLU A 69 10.90 -2.70 6.04
C GLU A 69 10.47 -1.98 4.75
N PRO A 70 11.25 -2.08 3.65
CA PRO A 70 10.85 -1.52 2.36
C PRO A 70 9.50 -2.08 1.92
N ASP A 71 9.29 -3.39 2.12
CA ASP A 71 8.08 -4.11 1.68
C ASP A 71 6.81 -3.71 2.45
N LYS A 72 6.89 -3.20 3.69
CA LYS A 72 5.69 -2.75 4.41
C LYS A 72 5.20 -1.39 3.94
N ARG A 73 6.11 -0.51 3.50
CA ARG A 73 5.75 0.82 2.96
C ARG A 73 5.32 0.75 1.50
N TYR A 74 5.80 -0.27 0.80
CA TYR A 74 5.20 -0.78 -0.43
C TYR A 74 4.34 -2.00 -0.17
N GLN A 75 3.53 -1.99 0.91
CA GLN A 75 2.20 -2.54 0.75
C GLN A 75 1.51 -1.68 -0.31
N VAL A 76 1.86 -1.95 -1.57
CA VAL A 76 0.92 -1.93 -2.67
C VAL A 76 -0.39 -2.39 -2.04
N LEU A 77 -1.48 -1.66 -2.30
CA LEU A 77 -2.83 -2.18 -2.15
C LEU A 77 -2.89 -3.49 -2.95
N HIS A 78 -2.29 -4.54 -2.40
CA HIS A 78 -2.14 -5.83 -3.00
C HIS A 78 -3.54 -6.34 -2.86
N THR A 79 -4.23 -6.17 -3.97
CA THR A 79 -5.45 -6.83 -4.32
C THR A 79 -5.28 -8.25 -3.81
N GLN A 80 -5.88 -8.59 -2.66
CA GLN A 80 -5.60 -9.87 -2.02
C GLN A 80 -6.18 -10.92 -2.95
N GLN A 81 -5.29 -11.74 -3.51
CA GLN A 81 -5.67 -12.73 -4.49
C GLN A 81 -6.08 -14.00 -3.75
N GLU A 82 -7.37 -14.33 -3.81
CA GLU A 82 -7.95 -15.50 -3.20
C GLU A 82 -8.33 -16.53 -4.28
N ASP A 83 -8.10 -17.80 -3.98
CA ASP A 83 -8.44 -18.89 -4.89
C ASP A 83 -9.89 -19.31 -4.66
N LEU A 84 -10.73 -19.08 -5.67
CA LEU A 84 -12.10 -19.56 -5.70
C LEU A 84 -12.14 -20.85 -6.49
N VAL A 85 -12.47 -21.95 -5.83
CA VAL A 85 -12.68 -23.25 -6.47
C VAL A 85 -14.18 -23.45 -6.67
N VAL A 86 -14.59 -23.54 -7.93
CA VAL A 86 -15.96 -23.89 -8.30
C VAL A 86 -15.99 -25.38 -8.59
N SER A 87 -16.64 -26.12 -7.69
CA SER A 87 -16.86 -27.56 -7.82
C SER A 87 -17.90 -27.89 -8.89
N GLY A 88 -18.24 -29.18 -9.05
CA GLY A 88 -19.26 -29.61 -10.01
C GLY A 88 -18.72 -29.87 -11.41
N SER A 89 -19.60 -29.85 -12.41
CA SER A 89 -19.27 -30.23 -13.79
C SER A 89 -18.82 -29.04 -14.63
N ARG A 90 -17.75 -29.23 -15.41
CA ARG A 90 -17.31 -28.27 -16.43
C ARG A 90 -18.40 -27.89 -17.45
N ASN A 91 -19.48 -28.65 -17.58
CA ASN A 91 -20.58 -28.37 -18.51
C ASN A 91 -21.69 -27.49 -17.93
N PHE A 92 -21.53 -27.04 -16.67
CA PHE A 92 -22.48 -26.19 -15.99
C PHE A 92 -21.82 -24.90 -15.48
N TRP A 93 -22.64 -23.86 -15.43
CA TRP A 93 -22.41 -22.60 -14.76
C TRP A 93 -23.00 -22.66 -13.36
N TYR A 94 -22.19 -22.51 -12.33
CA TYR A 94 -22.61 -22.52 -10.93
C TYR A 94 -22.72 -21.10 -10.38
N PRO A 95 -23.83 -20.76 -9.69
CA PRO A 95 -23.96 -19.50 -8.99
C PRO A 95 -22.95 -19.37 -7.85
N VAL A 96 -22.12 -18.34 -7.93
CA VAL A 96 -21.21 -17.94 -6.85
C VAL A 96 -21.71 -16.64 -6.25
N VAL A 97 -22.16 -16.71 -5.01
CA VAL A 97 -22.55 -15.55 -4.22
C VAL A 97 -21.28 -14.92 -3.66
N ILE A 98 -21.07 -13.64 -3.96
CA ILE A 98 -19.99 -12.85 -3.40
C ILE A 98 -20.60 -11.84 -2.43
N ARG A 99 -20.16 -11.90 -1.18
CA ARG A 99 -20.54 -10.91 -0.16
C ARG A 99 -19.65 -9.70 -0.31
N VAL A 100 -20.23 -8.63 -0.83
CA VAL A 100 -19.59 -7.33 -1.04
C VAL A 100 -19.52 -6.59 0.30
N PRO A 101 -18.33 -6.34 0.84
CA PRO A 101 -18.21 -5.59 2.08
C PRO A 101 -18.42 -4.08 1.81
N ALA A 102 -18.78 -3.32 2.86
CA ALA A 102 -19.10 -1.88 2.82
C ALA A 102 -18.29 -0.97 1.87
N VAL A 103 -16.96 -1.05 1.85
CA VAL A 103 -16.08 -0.13 1.11
C VAL A 103 -15.34 -0.77 -0.08
N MET A 104 -15.75 -1.95 -0.54
CA MET A 104 -15.16 -2.54 -1.75
C MET A 104 -15.62 -1.74 -2.97
N THR A 105 -14.68 -1.26 -3.79
CA THR A 105 -15.01 -0.52 -5.01
C THR A 105 -14.62 -1.26 -6.29
N ASN A 106 -13.65 -2.17 -6.19
CA ASN A 106 -13.15 -2.94 -7.33
C ASN A 106 -13.12 -4.43 -7.01
N LEU A 107 -13.62 -5.23 -7.96
CA LEU A 107 -13.53 -6.68 -7.94
C LEU A 107 -13.01 -7.17 -9.29
N SER A 108 -11.93 -7.93 -9.27
CA SER A 108 -11.36 -8.58 -10.44
C SER A 108 -11.45 -10.09 -10.28
N ILE A 109 -11.95 -10.77 -11.31
CA ILE A 109 -11.97 -12.23 -11.39
C ILE A 109 -11.11 -12.60 -12.57
N SER A 110 -10.12 -13.44 -12.35
CA SER A 110 -9.22 -13.90 -13.40
C SER A 110 -9.06 -15.42 -13.38
N ARG A 111 -8.71 -15.96 -14.54
CA ARG A 111 -8.37 -17.38 -14.71
C ARG A 111 -7.25 -17.50 -15.71
N PHE A 112 -6.35 -18.45 -15.47
CA PHE A 112 -5.35 -18.81 -16.47
C PHE A 112 -5.89 -19.86 -17.44
N THR A 113 -5.63 -19.66 -18.73
CA THR A 113 -6.19 -20.52 -19.79
C THR A 113 -5.45 -21.80 -20.04
N HIS A 114 -4.26 -21.98 -19.47
CA HIS A 114 -3.62 -23.28 -19.49
C HIS A 114 -4.45 -24.35 -18.75
N ALA A 115 -5.36 -23.94 -17.86
CA ALA A 115 -6.35 -24.84 -17.23
C ALA A 115 -7.45 -25.31 -18.21
N ASP A 116 -7.54 -24.71 -19.39
CA ASP A 116 -8.55 -24.96 -20.43
C ASP A 116 -7.88 -25.21 -21.79
N HIS A 117 -6.84 -26.04 -21.83
CA HIS A 117 -6.15 -26.36 -23.09
C HIS A 117 -7.09 -26.93 -24.16
N GLU A 118 -8.21 -27.54 -23.78
CA GLU A 118 -9.24 -28.02 -24.71
C GLU A 118 -9.97 -26.90 -25.46
N ILE A 119 -10.12 -25.74 -24.81
CA ILE A 119 -10.91 -24.60 -25.31
C ILE A 119 -9.99 -23.56 -25.94
N PHE A 120 -8.89 -23.24 -25.26
CA PHE A 120 -7.94 -22.23 -25.72
C PHE A 120 -6.73 -22.85 -26.46
N GLY A 121 -6.66 -24.16 -26.61
CA GLY A 121 -5.53 -24.84 -27.24
C GLY A 121 -4.22 -24.60 -26.49
N ARG A 122 -3.13 -24.45 -27.25
CA ARG A 122 -1.79 -24.12 -26.70
C ARG A 122 -1.65 -22.67 -26.22
N TRP A 123 -2.75 -21.93 -26.10
CA TRP A 123 -2.73 -20.54 -25.70
C TRP A 123 -2.42 -20.39 -24.20
N ASN A 124 -1.29 -19.76 -23.89
CA ASN A 124 -0.88 -19.46 -22.53
C ASN A 124 -1.11 -17.98 -22.22
N GLY A 125 -2.19 -17.70 -21.49
CA GLY A 125 -2.54 -16.36 -21.04
C GLY A 125 -3.53 -16.40 -19.88
N SER A 126 -4.23 -15.29 -19.69
CA SER A 126 -5.29 -15.18 -18.69
C SER A 126 -6.50 -14.47 -19.28
N VAL A 127 -7.67 -14.85 -18.80
CA VAL A 127 -8.91 -14.10 -18.99
C VAL A 127 -9.24 -13.39 -17.68
N THR A 128 -9.73 -12.17 -17.76
CA THR A 128 -9.97 -11.32 -16.58
C THR A 128 -11.22 -10.48 -16.80
N LEU A 129 -12.11 -10.47 -15.81
CA LEU A 129 -13.22 -9.54 -15.70
C LEU A 129 -12.94 -8.59 -14.54
N ASP A 130 -12.81 -7.31 -14.85
CA ASP A 130 -12.73 -6.23 -13.87
C ASP A 130 -14.10 -5.56 -13.76
N MET A 131 -14.56 -5.39 -12.53
CA MET A 131 -15.85 -4.83 -12.18
C MET A 131 -15.69 -3.73 -11.15
N ARG A 132 -16.50 -2.68 -11.30
CA ARG A 132 -16.80 -1.76 -10.22
C ARG A 132 -17.98 -2.26 -9.45
N VAL A 133 -17.84 -2.23 -8.13
CA VAL A 133 -18.84 -2.71 -7.20
C VAL A 133 -19.15 -1.59 -6.24
N CYS A 134 -20.43 -1.39 -5.92
CA CYS A 134 -20.80 -0.62 -4.75
C CYS A 134 -21.72 -1.46 -3.85
N SER A 135 -21.58 -1.31 -2.54
CA SER A 135 -22.48 -1.93 -1.56
C SER A 135 -23.52 -0.92 -1.09
N ARG A 136 -24.62 -1.39 -0.49
CA ARG A 136 -25.68 -0.53 0.06
C ARG A 136 -25.23 0.43 1.15
N TYR A 137 -24.09 0.17 1.80
CA TYR A 137 -23.53 1.10 2.78
C TYR A 137 -23.17 2.46 2.16
N TRP A 138 -22.98 2.50 0.83
CA TRP A 138 -22.79 3.73 0.07
C TRP A 138 -24.14 4.27 -0.43
N GLY A 139 -24.82 5.06 0.41
CA GLY A 139 -25.98 5.86 -0.01
C GLY A 139 -27.34 5.13 -0.05
N GLY A 140 -27.44 3.91 0.49
CA GLY A 140 -28.72 3.23 0.70
C GLY A 140 -29.33 2.53 -0.54
N ILE A 141 -28.60 2.51 -1.65
CA ILE A 141 -28.99 1.84 -2.91
C ILE A 141 -28.55 0.37 -2.86
N ASN A 142 -29.30 -0.55 -3.45
CA ASN A 142 -28.85 -1.96 -3.54
C ASN A 142 -27.47 -2.07 -4.20
N SER A 143 -26.74 -3.16 -3.92
CA SER A 143 -25.41 -3.32 -4.51
C SER A 143 -25.49 -3.29 -6.04
N ILE A 144 -24.75 -2.37 -6.66
CA ILE A 144 -24.68 -2.21 -8.11
C ILE A 144 -23.36 -2.83 -8.59
N LEU A 145 -23.45 -3.55 -9.69
CA LEU A 145 -22.30 -4.04 -10.42
C LEU A 145 -22.21 -3.34 -11.78
N ALA A 146 -21.04 -2.77 -12.07
CA ALA A 146 -20.72 -2.27 -13.40
C ALA A 146 -19.49 -3.01 -13.92
N VAL A 147 -19.62 -3.67 -15.06
CA VAL A 147 -18.48 -4.27 -15.76
C VAL A 147 -17.62 -3.14 -16.30
N GLU A 148 -16.40 -3.00 -15.79
CA GLU A 148 -15.46 -1.98 -16.28
C GLU A 148 -14.72 -2.50 -17.50
N ARG A 149 -14.23 -3.74 -17.43
CA ARG A 149 -13.33 -4.27 -18.45
C ARG A 149 -13.36 -5.79 -18.51
N TYR A 150 -13.40 -6.30 -19.74
CA TYR A 150 -13.10 -7.69 -20.04
C TYR A 150 -11.77 -7.77 -20.78
N GLN A 151 -10.81 -8.53 -20.26
CA GLN A 151 -9.46 -8.67 -20.81
C GLN A 151 -9.08 -10.11 -21.09
N ILE A 152 -8.42 -10.30 -22.22
CA ILE A 152 -7.71 -11.51 -22.57
C ILE A 152 -6.22 -11.16 -22.61
N GLY A 153 -5.53 -11.39 -21.49
CA GLY A 153 -4.13 -11.04 -21.25
C GLY A 153 -3.16 -12.01 -21.92
N ARG A 154 -2.25 -11.47 -22.74
CA ARG A 154 -1.27 -12.21 -23.53
C ARG A 154 0.15 -12.02 -22.99
N LYS A 155 0.95 -13.09 -22.87
CA LYS A 155 2.42 -12.98 -22.69
C LYS A 155 3.23 -13.09 -23.99
N SER A 156 2.68 -13.61 -25.10
CA SER A 156 3.46 -13.89 -26.32
C SER A 156 2.72 -13.63 -27.64
N LYS A 157 3.40 -12.97 -28.60
CA LYS A 157 2.95 -12.46 -29.90
C LYS A 157 2.50 -13.51 -30.97
N SER A 158 2.14 -14.75 -30.66
CA SER A 158 1.70 -15.73 -31.69
C SER A 158 0.17 -15.81 -31.95
N ARG A 159 -0.14 -15.81 -33.24
CA ARG A 159 -1.41 -15.75 -33.99
C ARG A 159 -2.49 -16.76 -33.53
N PHE A 160 -3.76 -16.41 -33.80
CA PHE A 160 -5.03 -17.15 -33.58
C PHE A 160 -5.61 -17.08 -32.16
N LEU A 161 -6.57 -16.17 -31.97
CA LEU A 161 -7.67 -16.40 -31.03
C LEU A 161 -8.63 -17.38 -31.72
N PRO A 162 -9.06 -18.49 -31.09
CA PRO A 162 -10.33 -19.09 -31.49
C PRO A 162 -11.41 -18.02 -31.32
N ASP A 163 -12.39 -18.03 -32.23
CA ASP A 163 -13.45 -17.02 -32.32
C ASP A 163 -13.99 -16.61 -30.94
N ALA A 164 -14.29 -15.32 -30.80
CA ALA A 164 -14.52 -14.56 -29.56
C ALA A 164 -15.70 -15.01 -28.67
N ASP A 165 -16.20 -16.24 -28.83
CA ASP A 165 -17.38 -16.79 -28.16
C ASP A 165 -17.02 -17.81 -27.07
N ILE A 166 -15.91 -17.63 -26.38
CA ILE A 166 -15.60 -18.42 -25.19
C ILE A 166 -16.06 -17.63 -23.95
N PRO A 167 -17.29 -17.89 -23.43
CA PRO A 167 -17.72 -17.25 -22.20
C PRO A 167 -16.80 -17.62 -21.06
N PHE A 168 -16.22 -16.60 -20.45
CA PHE A 168 -15.51 -16.70 -19.18
C PHE A 168 -16.48 -16.77 -17.99
N ILE A 169 -17.65 -16.12 -18.14
CA ILE A 169 -18.70 -15.96 -17.14
C ILE A 169 -20.04 -16.23 -17.82
N GLY A 170 -20.91 -16.99 -17.15
CA GLY A 170 -22.24 -17.33 -17.68
C GLY A 170 -23.26 -16.20 -17.52
N ARG A 171 -23.28 -15.55 -16.35
CA ARG A 171 -24.26 -14.51 -15.99
C ARG A 171 -23.75 -13.67 -14.82
N LEU A 172 -24.12 -12.39 -14.78
CA LEU A 172 -24.03 -11.55 -13.60
C LEU A 172 -25.44 -11.19 -13.12
N ALA A 173 -25.65 -11.22 -11.82
CA ALA A 173 -26.86 -10.70 -11.18
C ALA A 173 -26.46 -9.85 -9.98
N ASP A 174 -26.99 -8.65 -9.92
CA ASP A 174 -26.89 -7.73 -8.80
C ASP A 174 -28.27 -7.54 -8.14
N GLY A 175 -28.33 -6.70 -7.10
CA GLY A 175 -29.58 -6.42 -6.40
C GLY A 175 -30.25 -7.61 -5.70
N LEU A 176 -29.51 -8.69 -5.43
CA LEU A 176 -30.02 -9.86 -4.71
C LEU A 176 -30.13 -9.60 -3.20
N GLY A 177 -29.38 -8.63 -2.69
CA GLY A 177 -29.49 -8.13 -1.34
C GLY A 177 -28.61 -6.90 -1.17
N PRO A 178 -28.53 -6.31 0.02
CA PRO A 178 -27.76 -5.09 0.25
C PRO A 178 -26.24 -5.27 0.05
N HIS A 179 -25.76 -6.52 0.17
CA HIS A 179 -24.34 -6.87 0.21
C HIS A 179 -24.01 -8.11 -0.62
N HIS A 180 -24.88 -8.52 -1.55
CA HIS A 180 -24.72 -9.78 -2.28
C HIS A 180 -24.82 -9.55 -3.77
N MET A 181 -23.82 -10.06 -4.49
CA MET A 181 -23.85 -10.22 -5.94
C MET A 181 -23.69 -11.69 -6.27
N VAL A 182 -24.21 -12.11 -7.42
CA VAL A 182 -24.05 -13.48 -7.89
C VAL A 182 -23.45 -13.49 -9.28
N ILE A 183 -22.45 -14.35 -9.44
CA ILE A 183 -21.73 -14.54 -10.67
C ILE A 183 -21.79 -16.02 -11.00
N TRP A 184 -22.23 -16.35 -12.20
CA TRP A 184 -22.26 -17.73 -12.68
C TRP A 184 -20.91 -18.08 -13.29
N LEU A 185 -20.17 -18.93 -12.60
CA LEU A 185 -18.83 -19.38 -12.96
C LEU A 185 -18.81 -20.85 -13.32
N ARG A 186 -17.86 -21.26 -14.15
CA ARG A 186 -17.81 -22.61 -14.69
C ARG A 186 -17.41 -23.60 -13.61
N GLY A 187 -18.05 -24.77 -13.58
CA GLY A 187 -17.64 -25.87 -12.72
C GLY A 187 -16.25 -26.41 -13.05
N GLU A 188 -15.70 -27.21 -12.13
CA GLU A 188 -14.38 -27.84 -12.24
C GLU A 188 -13.26 -26.84 -12.57
N THR A 189 -13.36 -25.63 -12.02
CA THR A 189 -12.50 -24.51 -12.38
C THR A 189 -12.03 -23.74 -11.15
N THR A 190 -10.74 -23.40 -11.13
CA THR A 190 -10.18 -22.46 -10.17
C THR A 190 -10.09 -21.06 -10.79
N TYR A 191 -10.68 -20.10 -10.10
CA TYR A 191 -10.61 -18.68 -10.38
C TYR A 191 -9.74 -17.99 -9.33
N LYS A 192 -9.23 -16.83 -9.70
CA LYS A 192 -8.50 -15.94 -8.84
C LYS A 192 -9.34 -14.69 -8.64
N LEU A 193 -9.77 -14.46 -7.41
CA LEU A 193 -10.49 -13.24 -7.03
C LEU A 193 -9.49 -12.25 -6.47
N ALA A 194 -9.64 -11.00 -6.84
CA ALA A 194 -8.83 -9.92 -6.31
C ALA A 194 -9.75 -8.73 -6.04
N SER A 195 -9.75 -8.18 -4.83
CA SER A 195 -10.44 -6.93 -4.52
C SER A 195 -9.50 -5.85 -3.99
N ASP A 196 -9.90 -4.59 -4.12
CA ASP A 196 -9.21 -3.47 -3.48
C ASP A 196 -9.36 -3.45 -1.95
N TRP A 197 -10.19 -4.34 -1.39
CA TRP A 197 -10.46 -4.38 0.04
C TRP A 197 -10.47 -5.81 0.61
N GLY A 198 -9.27 -6.32 0.90
CA GLY A 198 -9.05 -7.52 1.71
C GLY A 198 -9.68 -8.81 1.16
N ASN A 199 -9.85 -9.79 2.06
CA ASN A 199 -10.46 -11.09 1.73
C ASN A 199 -11.94 -10.95 1.36
N VAL A 200 -12.31 -11.50 0.21
CA VAL A 200 -13.67 -11.46 -0.32
C VAL A 200 -14.36 -12.75 0.08
N LYS A 201 -15.45 -12.68 0.85
CA LYS A 201 -16.22 -13.88 1.19
C LYS A 201 -17.09 -14.29 0.00
N PHE A 202 -17.04 -15.57 -0.35
CA PHE A 202 -17.87 -16.14 -1.40
C PHE A 202 -18.42 -17.51 -1.00
N GLU A 203 -19.54 -17.87 -1.60
CA GLU A 203 -20.22 -19.16 -1.43
C GLU A 203 -20.62 -19.68 -2.81
N VAL A 204 -20.30 -20.94 -3.10
CA VAL A 204 -20.69 -21.61 -4.36
C VAL A 204 -21.95 -22.41 -4.08
N HIS A 205 -22.98 -22.21 -4.90
CA HIS A 205 -24.27 -22.89 -4.79
C HIS A 205 -24.45 -23.90 -5.93
N ASP A 206 -25.02 -25.05 -5.59
CA ASP A 206 -25.48 -26.08 -6.55
C ASP A 206 -26.97 -25.85 -6.90
N ASP A 207 -27.51 -26.67 -7.81
CA ASP A 207 -28.88 -26.57 -8.31
C ASP A 207 -29.95 -26.55 -7.21
N GLY A 208 -30.90 -25.60 -7.31
CA GLY A 208 -32.07 -25.52 -6.45
C GLY A 208 -31.77 -25.16 -4.99
N VAL A 209 -30.56 -24.69 -4.67
CA VAL A 209 -30.21 -24.31 -3.29
C VAL A 209 -30.86 -22.96 -2.95
N PRO A 210 -31.74 -22.90 -1.94
CA PRO A 210 -32.36 -21.64 -1.54
C PRO A 210 -31.31 -20.74 -0.88
N PHE A 211 -31.13 -19.55 -1.42
CA PHE A 211 -30.26 -18.52 -0.85
C PHE A 211 -31.10 -17.49 -0.08
N ALA A 212 -30.78 -17.31 1.21
CA ALA A 212 -31.48 -16.38 2.10
C ALA A 212 -31.00 -14.94 1.86
N ILE A 213 -31.94 -14.05 1.54
CA ILE A 213 -31.74 -12.61 1.42
C ILE A 213 -32.61 -11.89 2.44
N GLU A 214 -32.26 -10.66 2.84
CA GLU A 214 -33.00 -9.91 3.88
C GLU A 214 -34.50 -9.74 3.56
N ASP A 215 -34.90 -9.87 2.28
CA ASP A 215 -36.27 -9.71 1.80
C ASP A 215 -36.90 -11.01 1.24
N GLY A 216 -36.33 -12.20 1.49
CA GLY A 216 -36.90 -13.50 1.06
C GLY A 216 -35.88 -14.57 0.68
N TYR A 217 -36.32 -15.58 -0.07
CA TYR A 217 -35.43 -16.58 -0.68
C TYR A 217 -35.42 -16.41 -2.20
N ARG A 218 -34.27 -16.62 -2.82
CA ARG A 218 -34.17 -16.83 -4.27
C ARG A 218 -33.54 -18.18 -4.55
N GLU A 219 -34.09 -18.87 -5.55
CA GLU A 219 -33.49 -20.09 -6.08
C GLU A 219 -32.29 -19.70 -6.94
N LEU A 220 -31.14 -20.28 -6.60
CA LEU A 220 -29.91 -20.18 -7.35
C LEU A 220 -29.69 -21.52 -8.02
N ASP A 221 -29.88 -21.56 -9.34
CA ASP A 221 -29.70 -22.78 -10.12
C ASP A 221 -28.39 -22.72 -10.91
N ALA A 222 -27.68 -23.84 -10.93
CA ALA A 222 -26.68 -24.06 -11.95
C ALA A 222 -27.36 -24.21 -13.31
N ARG A 223 -26.64 -23.82 -14.37
CA ARG A 223 -27.20 -23.78 -15.73
C ARG A 223 -26.29 -24.49 -16.70
N PRO A 224 -26.82 -25.28 -17.64
CA PRO A 224 -26.04 -25.83 -18.73
C PRO A 224 -25.27 -24.73 -19.47
N VAL A 225 -24.01 -24.99 -19.80
CA VAL A 225 -23.22 -24.05 -20.64
C VAL A 225 -23.86 -23.88 -22.02
N SER A 226 -24.60 -24.88 -22.49
CA SER A 226 -25.37 -24.86 -23.73
C SER A 226 -26.51 -23.84 -23.75
N ASP A 227 -26.98 -23.38 -22.60
CA ASP A 227 -28.06 -22.39 -22.50
C ASP A 227 -27.60 -20.97 -22.91
N GLY A 228 -26.32 -20.86 -23.28
CA GLY A 228 -25.71 -19.66 -23.83
C GLY A 228 -25.22 -18.69 -22.76
N VAL A 229 -24.51 -17.66 -23.21
CA VAL A 229 -24.10 -16.53 -22.36
C VAL A 229 -25.35 -15.71 -22.07
N HIS A 230 -25.80 -15.65 -20.81
CA HIS A 230 -26.83 -14.70 -20.42
C HIS A 230 -26.17 -13.33 -20.33
N MET A 231 -26.10 -12.66 -21.49
CA MET A 231 -25.42 -11.40 -21.74
C MET A 231 -25.68 -10.36 -20.65
N SER A 232 -24.65 -10.13 -19.83
CA SER A 232 -24.44 -8.86 -19.14
C SER A 232 -22.98 -8.39 -19.24
N VAL A 233 -22.14 -9.13 -19.99
CA VAL A 233 -20.75 -8.77 -20.28
C VAL A 233 -20.65 -8.54 -21.78
N PRO A 234 -20.38 -7.31 -22.26
CA PRO A 234 -20.24 -7.04 -23.69
C PRO A 234 -19.12 -7.89 -24.29
N ASN A 235 -19.39 -8.51 -25.45
CA ASN A 235 -18.46 -9.43 -26.11
C ASN A 235 -17.15 -8.75 -26.55
N THR A 236 -17.14 -7.42 -26.66
CA THR A 236 -15.96 -6.56 -26.77
C THR A 236 -16.36 -5.14 -26.36
N GLY A 237 -15.49 -4.43 -25.62
CA GLY A 237 -15.61 -2.98 -25.44
C GLY A 237 -15.46 -2.51 -24.00
N TYR A 238 -14.63 -1.48 -23.81
CA TYR A 238 -14.69 -0.62 -22.64
C TYR A 238 -16.14 -0.11 -22.47
N VAL A 239 -16.78 -0.41 -21.34
CA VAL A 239 -17.99 0.33 -20.93
C VAL A 239 -17.50 1.54 -20.16
N ARG A 240 -16.99 2.54 -20.89
CA ARG A 240 -16.86 3.88 -20.33
C ARG A 240 -18.14 4.62 -20.67
N GLY A 241 -19.08 4.58 -19.73
CA GLY A 241 -20.25 5.45 -19.73
C GLY A 241 -19.84 6.91 -19.47
N GLU A 242 -20.62 7.78 -20.09
CA GLU A 242 -20.54 9.24 -20.23
C GLU A 242 -20.31 10.03 -18.93
#